data_AF-A0A135YY53-F1
#
_entry.id   AF-A0A135YY53-F1
#
_cell.length_a   1.000
_cell.length_b   1.000
_cell.length_c   1.000
_cell.angle_alpha   90.00
_cell.angle_beta   90.00
_cell.angle_gamma   90.00
#
_symmetry.space_group_name_H-M   'P 1'
#
loop_
_entity.id
_entity.type
_entity.pdbx_description
1 polymer ?
#
loop_
_entity_poly.entity_id
_entity_poly.type
_entity_poly.pdbx_seq_one_letter_code
_entity_poly.pdbx_strand_id
1 'polypeptide(L)' 'MSIITEEMRYRQKLCEFAKKYGVTKAARRYHTNRQFVYRQLKKYDGTVRSLALGSRRPLHSPNAHTKSELKLIR' A
#
# COMPACT_ATOMS: atom_id res chain seq x y z
N MET A 1 -10.34 -13.40 -2.07
CA MET A 1 -10.29 -12.18 -1.21
C MET A 1 -11.27 -11.13 -1.76
N SER A 2 -12.53 -11.16 -1.30
CA SER A 2 -13.61 -10.26 -1.76
C SER A 2 -13.81 -9.03 -0.86
N ILE A 3 -13.23 -9.03 0.34
CA ILE A 3 -13.47 -7.99 1.34
C ILE A 3 -12.53 -6.80 1.08
N ILE A 4 -13.13 -5.65 0.75
CA ILE A 4 -12.46 -4.36 0.66
C ILE A 4 -12.53 -3.70 2.03
N THR A 5 -11.38 -3.26 2.56
CA THR A 5 -11.36 -2.55 3.85
C THR A 5 -11.75 -1.08 3.68
N GLU A 6 -12.31 -0.47 4.73
CA GLU A 6 -12.72 0.94 4.70
C GLU A 6 -11.51 1.87 4.50
N GLU A 7 -10.34 1.49 5.01
CA GLU A 7 -9.10 2.23 4.78
C GLU A 7 -8.73 2.31 3.30
N MET A 8 -8.93 1.23 2.54
CA MET A 8 -8.67 1.24 1.09
C MET A 8 -9.63 2.18 0.36
N ARG A 9 -10.92 2.19 0.72
CA ARG A 9 -11.92 3.13 0.18
C ARG A 9 -11.58 4.58 0.52
N TYR A 10 -11.14 4.83 1.75
CA TYR A 10 -10.68 6.15 2.16
C TYR A 10 -9.51 6.63 1.28
N ARG A 11 -8.49 5.78 1.10
CA ARG A 11 -7.32 6.10 0.27
C ARG A 11 -7.70 6.31 -1.19
N GLN A 12 -8.67 5.54 -1.70
CA GLN A 12 -9.20 5.70 -3.06
C GLN A 12 -9.83 7.07 -3.24
N LYS A 13 -10.78 7.45 -2.36
CA LYS A 13 -11.43 8.77 -2.37
C LYS A 13 -10.41 9.91 -2.26
N LEU A 14 -9.40 9.74 -1.40
CA LEU A 14 -8.30 10.70 -1.25
C LEU A 14 -7.51 10.87 -2.55
N CYS A 15 -7.20 9.78 -3.26
CA CYS A 15 -6.48 9.82 -4.53
C CYS A 15 -7.34 10.42 -5.66
N GLU A 16 -8.61 10.06 -5.76
CA GLU A 16 -9.55 10.63 -6.74
C GLU A 16 -9.73 12.14 -6.53
N PHE A 17 -9.90 12.56 -5.28
CA PHE A 17 -9.98 13.97 -4.93
C PHE A 17 -8.68 14.71 -5.26
N ALA A 18 -7.52 14.11 -4.97
CA ALA A 18 -6.22 14.69 -5.30
C ALA A 18 -5.99 14.81 -6.81
N LYS A 19 -6.44 13.85 -7.62
CA LYS A 19 -6.41 13.92 -9.09
C LYS A 19 -7.29 15.06 -9.62
N LYS A 20 -8.46 15.30 -9.02
CA LYS A 20 -9.40 16.34 -9.46
C LYS A 20 -9.04 17.76 -9.01
N TYR A 21 -8.57 17.93 -7.77
CA TYR A 21 -8.39 19.24 -7.15
C TYR A 21 -6.96 19.56 -6.73
N GLY A 22 -6.04 18.61 -6.88
CA GLY A 22 -4.64 18.74 -6.51
C GLY A 22 -4.31 18.31 -5.07
N VAL A 23 -3.04 17.97 -4.86
CA VAL A 23 -2.53 17.36 -3.61
C VAL A 23 -2.66 18.28 -2.40
N THR A 24 -2.45 19.59 -2.55
CA THR A 24 -2.51 20.54 -1.43
C THR A 24 -3.93 20.71 -0.88
N LYS A 25 -4.95 20.64 -1.74
CA LYS A 25 -6.36 20.68 -1.31
C LYS A 25 -6.77 19.35 -0.67
N ALA A 26 -6.30 18.23 -1.22
CA ALA A 26 -6.55 16.91 -0.65
C ALA A 26 -5.95 16.77 0.77
N ALA A 27 -4.69 17.16 0.95
CA ALA A 27 -4.00 17.12 2.24
C ALA A 27 -4.77 17.92 3.32
N ARG A 28 -5.25 19.13 2.97
CA ARG A 28 -6.07 19.95 3.88
C ARG A 28 -7.43 19.33 4.20
N ARG A 29 -8.17 18.87 3.18
CA ARG A 29 -9.52 18.30 3.35
C ARG A 29 -9.53 17.03 4.19
N TYR A 30 -8.53 16.18 4.00
CA TYR A 30 -8.44 14.88 4.64
C TYR A 30 -7.53 14.89 5.88
N HIS A 31 -7.05 16.06 6.30
CA HIS A 31 -6.14 16.22 7.45
C HIS A 31 -4.92 15.29 7.38
N THR A 32 -4.31 15.19 6.21
CA THR A 32 -3.12 14.35 5.96
C THR A 32 -1.95 15.19 5.48
N ASN A 33 -0.73 14.66 5.59
CA ASN A 33 0.44 15.33 5.03
C ASN A 33 0.50 15.17 3.49
N ARG A 34 1.05 16.17 2.79
CA ARG A 34 1.17 16.16 1.31
C ARG A 34 1.99 14.98 0.80
N GLN A 35 3.03 14.58 1.53
CA GLN A 35 3.88 13.46 1.17
C GLN A 35 3.12 12.13 1.16
N PHE A 36 2.18 11.94 2.08
CA PHE A 36 1.33 10.74 2.16
C PHE A 36 0.46 10.66 0.92
N VAL A 37 -0.18 11.76 0.53
CA VAL A 37 -0.98 11.83 -0.69
C VAL A 37 -0.14 11.48 -1.92
N TYR A 38 1.08 12.03 -2.05
CA TYR A 38 1.99 11.66 -3.15
C TYR A 38 2.36 10.17 -3.13
N ARG A 39 2.63 9.59 -1.96
CA ARG A 39 2.91 8.15 -1.82
C ARG A 39 1.72 7.29 -2.22
N GLN A 40 0.49 7.70 -1.87
CA GLN A 40 -0.71 6.97 -2.30
C GLN A 40 -0.94 7.11 -3.80
N LEU A 41 -0.78 8.30 -4.37
CA LEU A 41 -0.89 8.53 -5.81
C LEU A 41 0.13 7.70 -6.61
N LYS A 42 1.37 7.57 -6.13
CA LYS A 42 2.39 6.72 -6.77
C LYS A 42 1.99 5.24 -6.80
N LYS A 43 1.21 4.78 -5.82
CA LYS A 43 0.69 3.41 -5.76
C LYS A 43 -0.62 3.21 -6.53
N TYR A 44 -1.33 4.29 -6.86
CA TYR A 44 -2.71 4.22 -7.33
C TYR A 44 -2.80 4.00 -8.84
N ASP A 45 -3.11 2.76 -9.24
CA ASP A 45 -3.34 2.37 -10.64
C ASP A 45 -4.78 2.62 -11.11
N GLY A 46 -5.66 3.09 -10.22
CA GLY A 46 -7.10 3.24 -10.47
C GLY A 46 -7.95 2.16 -9.79
N THR A 47 -7.33 1.13 -9.21
CA THR A 47 -8.01 0.09 -8.46
C THR A 47 -7.87 0.28 -6.95
N VAL A 48 -8.88 -0.16 -6.21
CA VAL A 48 -8.86 -0.10 -4.74
C VAL A 48 -7.78 -1.01 -4.15
N ARG A 49 -7.43 -2.08 -4.86
CA ARG A 49 -6.46 -3.11 -4.43
C ARG A 49 -5.03 -2.60 -4.40
N SER A 50 -4.66 -1.68 -5.30
CA SER A 50 -3.30 -1.13 -5.32
C SER A 50 -2.96 -0.32 -4.06
N LEU A 51 -3.99 0.16 -3.36
CA LEU A 51 -3.88 0.91 -2.11
C LEU A 51 -3.90 0.02 -0.86
N ALA A 52 -3.92 -1.30 -1.02
CA ALA A 52 -3.87 -2.24 0.09
C ALA A 52 -2.58 -2.11 0.90
N LEU A 53 -2.66 -2.41 2.20
CA LEU A 53 -1.46 -2.61 3.01
C LEU A 53 -0.80 -3.93 2.59
N GLY A 54 0.49 -3.85 2.24
CA GLY A 54 1.31 -5.03 2.05
C GLY A 54 1.58 -5.73 3.38
N SER A 55 2.03 -6.99 3.29
CA SER A 55 2.49 -7.72 4.47
C SER A 55 3.65 -6.98 5.13
N ARG A 56 3.60 -6.87 6.46
CA ARG A 56 4.71 -6.37 7.29
C ARG A 56 5.64 -7.50 7.73
N ARG A 57 5.26 -8.75 7.46
CA ARG A 57 6.03 -9.92 7.86
C ARG A 57 7.28 -10.01 6.98
N PRO A 58 8.48 -10.23 7.57
CA PRO A 58 9.66 -10.49 6.77
C PRO A 58 9.42 -11.72 5.88
N LEU A 59 9.85 -11.63 4.62
CA LEU A 59 9.73 -12.73 3.66
C LEU A 59 10.62 -13.92 4.06
N HIS A 60 11.77 -13.61 4.67
CA HIS A 60 12.79 -14.59 5.04
C HIS A 60 13.33 -14.31 6.44
N SER A 61 13.73 -15.38 7.13
CA SER A 61 14.49 -15.30 8.39
C SER A 61 15.98 -15.26 8.05
N PRO A 62 16.80 -14.50 8.79
CA PRO A 62 18.25 -14.51 8.60
C PRO A 62 18.86 -15.91 8.80
N ASN A 63 18.24 -16.77 9.61
CA ASN A 63 18.69 -18.14 9.86
C ASN A 63 17.94 -19.18 9.01
N ALA A 64 17.23 -18.75 7.96
CA ALA A 64 16.51 -19.68 7.09
C ALA A 64 17.50 -20.48 6.24
N HIS A 65 17.39 -21.81 6.27
CA HIS A 65 18.19 -22.68 5.43
C HIS A 65 18.03 -22.37 3.96
N THR A 66 19.14 -22.41 3.22
CA THR A 66 19.11 -22.30 1.77
C THR A 66 18.45 -23.52 1.14
N LYS A 67 17.91 -23.36 -0.09
CA LYS A 67 17.32 -24.49 -0.82
C LYS A 67 18.32 -25.64 -1.02
N SER A 68 19.61 -25.32 -1.14
CA SER A 68 20.72 -26.28 -1.20
C SER A 68 20.91 -27.05 0.11
N GLU A 69 20.93 -26.37 1.25
CA GLU A 69 21.04 -27.01 2.58
C GLU A 69 19.86 -27.95 2.84
N LEU A 70 18.64 -27.50 2.53
CA LEU A 70 17.43 -28.34 2.67
C LEU A 70 17.48 -29.60 1.80
N LYS A 71 18.15 -29.54 0.65
CA LYS A 71 18.33 -30.69 -0.25
C LYS A 71 19.33 -31.71 0.30
N LEU A 72 20.27 -31.28 1.15
CA LEU A 72 21.26 -32.16 1.79
C LEU A 72 20.72 -32.82 3.07
N ILE A 73 19.74 -32.20 3.74
CA ILE A 73 19.07 -32.75 4.93
C ILE A 73 18.05 -33.85 4.57
N ARG A 74 17.47 -33.77 3.36
CA ARG A 74 16.45 -34.70 2.86
C ARG A 74 17.06 -35.97 2.30
#